data_AF-A0A3N4HMH4-F1
#
_entry.id   AF-A0A3N4HMH4-F1
#
_cell.length_a   1.000
_cell.length_b   1.000
_cell.length_c   1.000
_cell.angle_alpha   90.00
_cell.angle_beta   90.00
_cell.angle_gamma   90.00
#
_symmetry.space_group_name_H-M   'P 1'
#
loop_
_entity.id
_entity.type
_entity.pdbx_description
1 polymer ?
#
loop_
_entity_poly.entity_id
_entity_poly.type
_entity_poly.pdbx_seq_one_letter_code
_entity_poly.pdbx_strand_id
1 'polypeptide(L)'
;MAVEKDPFYLNQFTQPPSTIYSSPTITINLGRFVSSDDVTTTGDSDVPRKRPRVSDSFDDDATLVSRFEVIASFHLHVLGLTTHSLYFAGLISFNGREVAENHVDFEAPWQNLDDEFARIAFSCFADFIYSGNYDVSRYSLSCDGKRVTLQRLGVHLIINGMVYVLGERILAEGLKKVALKKVYRLFYGYHLFERLNTEDKFSDTLPRVRMYLASFEYPSRWAVNYRLAIDILFKHTPRKCGPAWEPPTPTEDNLVAKPDEKPFFTSIARAFWAGKEPMRNLFAAFFASIWNLPRAEDGRPVPENAIENRRLLIADQPEFMEHLLGYLTAARGKCHFMDLPITEFGLELSDGDEVKTMPV
;
A
#
# COMPACT_ATOMS: atom_id res chain seq x y z
N MET A 1 -20.69 -28.82 -29.40
CA MET A 1 -19.35 -28.44 -28.93
C MET A 1 -19.38 -28.48 -27.42
N ALA A 2 -18.77 -29.51 -26.84
CA ALA A 2 -18.65 -29.65 -25.39
C ALA A 2 -17.60 -28.65 -24.92
N VAL A 3 -18.01 -27.72 -24.06
CA VAL A 3 -17.08 -26.84 -23.35
C VAL A 3 -16.43 -27.71 -22.28
N GLU A 4 -15.18 -28.07 -22.53
CA GLU A 4 -14.30 -28.75 -21.58
C GLU A 4 -14.19 -27.85 -20.34
N LYS A 5 -14.75 -28.30 -19.21
CA LYS A 5 -14.65 -27.60 -17.94
C LYS A 5 -13.25 -27.79 -17.42
N ASP A 6 -12.41 -26.78 -17.58
CA ASP A 6 -11.08 -26.72 -16.96
C ASP A 6 -11.19 -26.93 -15.43
N PRO A 7 -10.50 -27.92 -14.83
CA PRO A 7 -10.60 -28.23 -13.41
C PRO A 7 -9.71 -27.35 -12.52
N PHE A 8 -9.01 -26.36 -13.07
CA PHE A 8 -8.25 -25.37 -12.31
C PHE A 8 -9.12 -24.14 -12.13
N TYR A 9 -9.66 -23.88 -10.93
CA TYR A 9 -9.95 -22.54 -10.38
C TYR A 9 -10.78 -22.69 -9.09
N LEU A 10 -10.15 -23.31 -8.10
CA LEU A 10 -10.34 -22.94 -6.71
C LEU A 10 -8.90 -22.75 -6.23
N ASN A 11 -8.46 -21.50 -6.06
CA ASN A 11 -7.50 -21.21 -5.01
C ASN A 11 -8.22 -21.64 -3.74
N GLN A 12 -8.03 -22.92 -3.41
CA GLN A 12 -8.59 -23.54 -2.24
C GLN A 12 -8.19 -22.61 -1.11
N PHE A 13 -9.17 -22.07 -0.39
CA PHE A 13 -8.98 -21.77 1.01
C PHE A 13 -8.61 -23.10 1.65
N THR A 14 -7.36 -23.53 1.47
CA THR A 14 -6.80 -24.65 2.18
C THR A 14 -6.95 -24.22 3.62
N GLN A 15 -7.84 -24.91 4.34
CA GLN A 15 -7.90 -24.74 5.77
C GLN A 15 -6.45 -24.78 6.26
N PRO A 16 -6.03 -23.82 7.10
CA PRO A 16 -4.68 -23.83 7.63
C PRO A 16 -4.41 -25.26 8.10
N PRO A 17 -3.28 -25.86 7.68
CA PRO A 17 -3.01 -27.24 8.03
C PRO A 17 -3.15 -27.36 9.55
N SER A 18 -3.87 -28.38 10.01
CA SER A 18 -4.24 -28.53 11.43
C SER A 18 -3.06 -28.46 12.38
N THR A 19 -1.84 -28.66 11.86
CA THR A 19 -0.55 -28.48 12.51
C THR A 19 -0.29 -27.06 13.02
N ILE A 20 -0.85 -26.01 12.40
CA ILE A 20 -0.68 -24.62 12.85
C ILE A 20 -1.26 -24.43 14.25
N TYR A 21 -2.45 -24.96 14.52
CA TYR A 21 -3.13 -24.78 15.80
C TYR A 21 -2.50 -25.57 16.96
N SER A 22 -1.65 -26.55 16.67
CA SER A 22 -0.85 -27.25 17.67
C SER A 22 0.50 -26.59 17.96
N SER A 23 0.89 -25.57 17.18
CA SER A 23 2.14 -24.85 17.39
C SER A 23 2.09 -24.03 18.68
N PRO A 24 3.23 -23.83 19.38
CA PRO A 24 3.31 -22.82 20.43
C PRO A 24 2.95 -21.44 19.89
N THR A 25 2.43 -20.59 20.77
CA THR A 25 2.09 -19.19 20.48
C THR A 25 3.09 -18.23 21.11
N ILE A 26 3.41 -17.16 20.40
CA ILE A 26 4.24 -16.05 20.87
C ILE A 26 3.43 -14.75 20.84
N THR A 27 3.72 -13.84 21.78
CA THR A 27 3.05 -12.52 21.83
C THR A 27 3.83 -11.51 21.00
N ILE A 28 3.21 -10.90 20.00
CA ILE A 28 3.81 -9.79 19.25
C ILE A 28 3.21 -8.48 19.76
N ASN A 29 4.02 -7.65 20.42
CA ASN A 29 3.66 -6.30 20.79
C ASN A 29 4.01 -5.37 19.64
N LEU A 30 3.00 -4.92 18.91
CA LEU A 30 3.15 -3.84 17.94
C LEU A 30 3.27 -2.53 18.72
N GLY A 31 4.32 -1.76 18.48
CA GLY A 31 4.53 -0.49 19.17
C GLY A 31 5.31 0.53 18.36
N ARG A 32 5.61 1.65 19.00
CA ARG A 32 6.42 2.76 18.46
C ARG A 32 7.39 3.26 19.53
N PHE A 33 8.51 3.82 19.12
CA PHE A 33 9.40 4.52 20.04
C PHE A 33 8.97 5.98 20.15
N VAL A 34 8.74 6.42 21.39
CA VAL A 34 8.45 7.81 21.70
C VAL A 34 9.73 8.47 22.19
N SER A 35 10.12 9.59 21.56
CA SER A 35 11.23 10.41 22.04
C SER A 35 10.78 11.16 23.29
N SER A 36 11.63 11.17 24.33
CA SER A 36 11.33 11.87 25.58
C SER A 36 11.11 13.38 25.42
N ASP A 37 11.60 13.96 24.31
CA ASP A 37 11.46 15.39 24.02
C ASP A 37 10.02 15.79 23.62
N ASP A 38 9.16 14.83 23.27
CA ASP A 38 7.76 15.08 22.88
C ASP A 38 6.79 15.10 24.08
N VAL A 39 7.29 15.02 25.32
CA VAL A 39 6.46 15.30 26.50
C VAL A 39 6.27 16.81 26.61
N THR A 40 5.51 17.40 25.68
CA THR A 40 5.02 18.76 25.80
C THR A 40 4.17 18.83 27.07
N THR A 41 4.70 19.53 28.05
CA THR A 41 4.08 19.82 29.35
C THR A 41 2.79 20.62 29.11
N THR A 42 1.70 19.95 28.72
CA THR A 42 0.33 20.48 28.78
C THR A 42 -0.12 20.46 30.24
N GLY A 43 0.56 21.26 31.05
CA GLY A 43 0.30 21.45 32.47
C GLY A 43 0.13 22.94 32.74
N ASP A 44 -1.03 23.46 32.35
CA ASP A 44 -1.53 24.76 32.82
C ASP A 44 -1.93 24.59 34.29
N SER A 45 -1.03 24.99 35.19
CA SER A 45 -1.34 25.19 36.60
C SER A 45 -0.40 26.24 37.17
N ASP A 46 -0.90 27.47 37.06
CA ASP A 46 -0.45 28.68 37.72
C ASP A 46 -0.43 28.47 39.25
N VAL A 47 0.67 27.91 39.78
CA VAL A 47 0.94 27.87 41.23
C VAL A 47 2.33 28.45 41.47
N PRO A 48 2.43 29.65 42.09
CA PRO A 48 3.72 30.28 42.38
C PRO A 48 4.39 29.54 43.54
N ARG A 49 5.33 28.64 43.25
CA ARG A 49 6.18 28.00 44.29
C ARG A 49 7.55 28.66 44.38
N LYS A 50 7.84 29.15 45.59
CA LYS A 50 9.13 29.68 46.06
C LYS A 50 10.28 28.73 45.70
N ARG A 51 11.30 29.29 45.03
CA ARG A 51 12.55 28.61 44.66
C ARG A 51 13.35 28.18 45.91
N PRO A 52 13.69 26.89 46.08
CA PRO A 52 14.82 26.49 46.88
C PRO A 52 16.10 26.57 46.04
N ARG A 53 17.13 27.21 46.60
CA ARG A 53 18.49 27.29 46.07
C ARG A 53 19.20 25.98 46.42
N VAL A 54 19.57 25.15 45.46
CA VAL A 54 20.46 24.01 45.69
C VAL A 54 21.40 23.82 44.49
N SER A 55 22.66 23.63 44.90
CA SER A 55 23.93 23.29 44.27
C SER A 55 24.00 22.65 42.88
N ASP A 56 24.98 23.15 42.13
CA ASP A 56 25.67 22.52 41.01
C ASP A 56 26.16 21.11 41.36
N SER A 57 25.56 20.10 40.75
CA SER A 57 26.20 18.80 40.52
C SER A 57 26.19 18.53 39.03
N PHE A 58 27.37 18.64 38.43
CA PHE A 58 27.71 18.10 37.11
C PHE A 58 27.62 16.57 37.14
N ASP A 59 27.31 15.97 35.98
CA ASP A 59 27.22 14.52 35.68
C ASP A 59 25.85 13.84 35.80
N ASP A 60 24.84 14.37 35.08
CA ASP A 60 23.74 13.55 34.56
C ASP A 60 23.84 13.55 33.02
N ASP A 61 24.62 12.61 32.49
CA ASP A 61 24.58 12.21 31.07
C ASP A 61 23.21 11.56 30.83
N ALA A 62 22.21 12.41 30.59
CA ALA A 62 20.84 12.06 30.28
C ALA A 62 20.81 11.32 28.94
N THR A 63 21.22 10.06 28.98
CA THR A 63 20.96 9.09 27.92
C THR A 63 19.45 9.08 27.72
N LEU A 64 19.02 9.67 26.60
CA LEU A 64 17.64 9.69 26.16
C LEU A 64 17.19 8.23 25.96
N VAL A 65 16.66 7.61 27.00
CA VAL A 65 16.10 6.26 26.94
C VAL A 65 14.77 6.38 26.18
N SER A 66 14.80 6.11 24.87
CA SER A 66 13.60 5.99 24.06
C SER A 66 12.67 4.93 24.66
N ARG A 67 11.42 5.30 24.95
CA ARG A 67 10.44 4.37 25.53
C ARG A 67 9.63 3.71 24.41
N PHE A 68 9.56 2.37 24.42
CA PHE A 68 8.66 1.62 23.55
C PHE A 68 7.22 1.69 24.10
N GLU A 69 6.31 2.22 23.30
CA GLU A 69 4.89 2.29 23.59
C GLU A 69 4.15 1.20 22.82
N VAL A 70 3.45 0.31 23.54
CA VAL A 70 2.67 -0.78 22.93
C VAL A 70 1.33 -0.24 22.43
N ILE A 71 1.10 -0.37 21.13
CA ILE A 71 -0.13 0.03 20.43
C ILE A 71 -1.16 -1.10 20.39
N ALA A 72 -0.69 -2.34 20.21
CA ALA A 72 -1.50 -3.55 20.15
C ALA A 72 -0.66 -4.79 20.47
N SER A 73 -1.29 -5.83 21.02
CA SER A 73 -0.66 -7.13 21.25
C SER A 73 -1.40 -8.23 20.51
N PHE A 74 -0.66 -9.11 19.84
CA PHE A 74 -1.18 -10.21 19.04
C PHE A 74 -0.62 -11.54 19.56
N HIS A 75 -1.47 -12.51 19.85
CA HIS A 75 -1.03 -13.86 20.22
C HIS A 75 -1.10 -14.76 18.98
N LEU A 76 0.06 -15.04 18.38
CA LEU A 76 0.14 -15.71 17.08
C LEU A 76 0.91 -17.03 17.19
N HIS A 77 0.52 -18.02 16.38
CA HIS A 77 1.20 -19.30 16.33
C HIS A 77 2.56 -19.14 15.65
N VAL A 78 3.62 -19.63 16.32
CA VAL A 78 5.01 -19.55 15.82
C VAL A 78 5.12 -20.17 14.43
N LEU A 79 4.49 -21.33 14.19
CA LEU A 79 4.50 -21.97 12.87
C LEU A 79 3.90 -21.08 11.77
N GLY A 80 2.82 -20.36 12.06
CA GLY A 80 2.21 -19.42 11.09
C GLY A 80 3.15 -18.27 10.75
N LEU A 81 3.80 -17.68 11.77
CA LEU A 81 4.78 -16.62 11.59
C LEU A 81 5.98 -17.08 10.76
N THR A 82 6.62 -18.19 11.12
CA THR A 82 7.83 -18.67 10.46
C THR A 82 7.57 -19.24 9.06
N THR A 83 6.37 -19.74 8.79
CA THR A 83 5.97 -20.21 7.45
C THR A 83 5.84 -19.04 6.47
N HIS A 84 5.32 -17.90 6.94
CA HIS A 84 4.93 -16.80 6.06
C HIS A 84 5.87 -15.58 6.10
N SER A 85 6.84 -15.55 7.01
CA SER A 85 7.79 -14.46 7.18
C SER A 85 9.20 -14.98 7.44
N LEU A 86 10.13 -14.67 6.52
CA LEU A 86 11.54 -15.01 6.71
C LEU A 86 12.17 -14.25 7.87
N TYR A 87 11.67 -13.04 8.17
CA TYR A 87 12.09 -12.28 9.34
C TYR A 87 11.80 -13.05 10.65
N PHE A 88 10.56 -13.49 10.84
CA PHE A 88 10.21 -14.26 12.05
C PHE A 88 10.84 -15.65 12.05
N ALA A 89 11.00 -16.30 10.90
CA ALA A 89 11.75 -17.56 10.80
C ALA A 89 13.18 -17.40 11.31
N GLY A 90 13.88 -16.35 10.84
CA GLY A 90 15.21 -15.98 11.32
C GLY A 90 15.21 -15.69 12.81
N LEU A 91 14.36 -14.77 13.27
CA LEU A 91 14.30 -14.33 14.67
C LEU A 91 14.11 -15.51 15.65
N ILE A 92 13.16 -16.39 15.38
CA ILE A 92 12.85 -17.55 16.23
C ILE A 92 14.00 -18.58 16.20
N SER A 93 14.69 -18.74 15.07
CA SER A 93 15.79 -19.72 14.96
C SER A 93 17.01 -19.41 15.84
N PHE A 94 17.22 -18.14 16.22
CA PHE A 94 18.35 -17.73 17.05
C PHE A 94 18.17 -18.10 18.54
N ASN A 95 16.98 -18.52 18.98
CA ASN A 95 16.66 -18.79 20.39
C ASN A 95 17.08 -17.63 21.31
N GLY A 96 16.84 -16.40 20.85
CA GLY A 96 17.19 -15.16 21.58
C GLY A 96 16.24 -14.85 22.73
N ARG A 97 16.32 -13.59 23.19
CA ARG A 97 15.50 -13.05 24.28
C ARG A 97 14.01 -13.20 23.97
N GLU A 98 13.63 -13.00 22.72
CA GLU A 98 12.25 -13.05 22.25
C GLU A 98 11.62 -14.45 22.44
N VAL A 99 12.41 -15.50 22.20
CA VAL A 99 11.99 -16.89 22.39
C VAL A 99 11.95 -17.23 23.89
N ALA A 100 12.95 -16.79 24.65
CA ALA A 100 13.03 -17.03 26.09
C ALA A 100 11.90 -16.35 26.87
N GLU A 101 11.53 -15.12 26.48
CA GLU A 101 10.48 -14.31 27.12
C GLU A 101 9.11 -14.47 26.45
N ASN A 102 9.00 -15.33 25.43
CA ASN A 102 7.80 -15.59 24.64
C ASN A 102 7.06 -14.34 24.15
N HIS A 103 7.81 -13.29 23.78
CA HIS A 103 7.27 -12.11 23.14
C HIS A 103 8.26 -11.43 22.21
N VAL A 104 7.74 -10.68 21.24
CA VAL A 104 8.51 -9.84 20.32
C VAL A 104 7.94 -8.43 20.38
N ASP A 105 8.78 -7.46 20.69
CA ASP A 105 8.45 -6.04 20.52
C ASP A 105 8.76 -5.64 19.08
N PHE A 106 7.71 -5.37 18.30
CA PHE A 106 7.78 -5.06 16.88
C PHE A 106 7.44 -3.60 16.63
N GLU A 107 8.41 -2.82 16.17
CA GLU A 107 8.21 -1.42 15.81
C GLU A 107 7.41 -1.29 14.51
N ALA A 108 6.30 -0.54 14.56
CA ALA A 108 5.51 -0.23 13.37
C ALA A 108 6.35 0.61 12.39
N PRO A 109 6.43 0.24 11.10
CA PRO A 109 7.33 0.91 10.16
C PRO A 109 6.86 2.31 9.74
N TRP A 110 5.66 2.75 10.15
CA TRP A 110 5.06 4.03 9.77
C TRP A 110 5.05 4.99 10.96
N GLN A 111 6.04 5.86 11.02
CA GLN A 111 6.11 6.93 12.01
C GLN A 111 5.09 8.03 11.65
N ASN A 112 4.45 8.62 12.66
CA ASN A 112 3.48 9.73 12.53
C ASN A 112 2.13 9.38 11.87
N LEU A 113 1.78 8.10 11.76
CA LEU A 113 0.45 7.67 11.36
C LEU A 113 -0.42 7.34 12.57
N ASP A 114 -1.73 7.39 12.37
CA ASP A 114 -2.68 6.94 13.38
C ASP A 114 -2.42 5.46 13.72
N ASP A 115 -2.23 5.21 15.01
CA ASP A 115 -1.97 3.89 15.59
C ASP A 115 -3.05 2.86 15.19
N GLU A 116 -4.29 3.32 14.92
CA GLU A 116 -5.38 2.45 14.47
C GLU A 116 -5.12 1.86 13.08
N PHE A 117 -4.52 2.62 12.16
CA PHE A 117 -4.15 2.09 10.85
C PHE A 117 -3.05 1.03 10.97
N ALA A 118 -2.06 1.25 11.85
CA ALA A 118 -1.00 0.28 12.10
C ALA A 118 -1.56 -1.02 12.68
N ARG A 119 -2.50 -0.91 13.64
CA ARG A 119 -3.22 -2.05 14.21
C ARG A 119 -3.98 -2.84 13.14
N ILE A 120 -4.70 -2.17 12.24
CA ILE A 120 -5.45 -2.82 11.16
C ILE A 120 -4.51 -3.49 10.15
N ALA A 121 -3.42 -2.83 9.76
CA ALA A 121 -2.44 -3.41 8.84
C ALA A 121 -1.79 -4.67 9.42
N PHE A 122 -1.43 -4.67 10.71
CA PHE A 122 -0.91 -5.86 11.37
C PHE A 122 -1.98 -6.95 11.58
N SER A 123 -3.24 -6.56 11.81
CA SER A 123 -4.36 -7.51 11.85
C SER A 123 -4.58 -8.20 10.49
N CYS A 124 -4.40 -7.47 9.38
CA CYS A 124 -4.43 -8.05 8.04
C CYS A 124 -3.29 -9.06 7.84
N PHE A 125 -2.10 -8.81 8.40
CA PHE A 125 -1.04 -9.81 8.42
C PHE A 125 -1.42 -11.04 9.26
N ALA A 126 -2.03 -10.85 10.42
CA ALA A 126 -2.53 -11.95 11.25
C ALA A 126 -3.58 -12.80 10.50
N ASP A 127 -4.53 -12.19 9.79
CA ASP A 127 -5.48 -12.92 8.94
C ASP A 127 -4.76 -13.71 7.84
N PHE A 128 -3.72 -13.10 7.25
CA PHE A 128 -2.94 -13.71 6.17
C PHE A 128 -2.19 -14.97 6.63
N ILE A 129 -1.57 -14.97 7.81
CA ILE A 129 -0.82 -16.16 8.27
C ILE A 129 -1.72 -17.38 8.51
N TYR A 130 -3.02 -17.19 8.72
CA TYR A 130 -3.98 -18.28 8.95
C TYR A 130 -4.79 -18.65 7.72
N SER A 131 -5.02 -17.72 6.80
CA SER A 131 -5.91 -17.95 5.65
C SER A 131 -5.26 -17.79 4.29
N GLY A 132 -3.99 -17.35 4.23
CA GLY A 132 -3.30 -16.97 3.01
C GLY A 132 -3.87 -15.70 2.35
N ASN A 133 -4.79 -14.98 3.01
CA ASN A 133 -5.43 -13.78 2.50
C ASN A 133 -5.88 -12.87 3.65
N TYR A 134 -6.41 -11.69 3.35
CA TYR A 134 -7.03 -10.80 4.34
C TYR A 134 -8.15 -10.00 3.70
N ASP A 135 -9.01 -9.36 4.50
CA ASP A 135 -10.10 -8.53 3.99
C ASP A 135 -10.24 -7.25 4.80
N VAL A 136 -9.82 -6.13 4.21
CA VAL A 136 -9.85 -4.80 4.82
C VAL A 136 -11.27 -4.38 5.21
N SER A 137 -12.30 -4.88 4.50
CA SER A 137 -13.69 -4.50 4.76
C SER A 137 -14.25 -5.03 6.09
N ARG A 138 -13.56 -6.01 6.71
CA ARG A 138 -13.91 -6.57 8.03
C ARG A 138 -13.51 -5.66 9.19
N TYR A 139 -12.70 -4.64 8.91
CA TYR A 139 -12.18 -3.72 9.90
C TYR A 139 -12.96 -2.41 9.91
N SER A 140 -12.89 -1.71 11.04
CA SER A 140 -13.52 -0.40 11.25
C SER A 140 -12.57 0.52 11.99
N LEU A 141 -12.63 1.81 11.70
CA LEU A 141 -11.92 2.85 12.45
C LEU A 141 -12.85 3.45 13.52
N SER A 142 -12.30 3.81 14.67
CA SER A 142 -12.97 4.53 15.74
C SER A 142 -12.73 6.03 15.58
N CYS A 143 -13.68 6.73 14.99
CA CYS A 143 -13.65 8.18 14.83
C CYS A 143 -14.68 8.81 15.78
N ASP A 144 -14.22 9.63 16.74
CA ASP A 144 -15.05 10.29 17.75
C ASP A 144 -15.97 9.31 18.52
N GLY A 145 -15.43 8.14 18.87
CA GLY A 145 -16.16 7.07 19.55
C GLY A 145 -17.16 6.31 18.67
N LYS A 146 -17.27 6.64 17.37
CA LYS A 146 -18.11 5.92 16.41
C LYS A 146 -17.26 5.01 15.52
N ARG A 147 -17.74 3.78 15.33
CA ARG A 147 -17.13 2.84 14.38
C ARG A 147 -17.56 3.17 12.96
N VAL A 148 -16.58 3.47 12.11
CA VAL A 148 -16.76 3.74 10.68
C VAL A 148 -16.20 2.55 9.90
N THR A 149 -17.04 1.88 9.13
CA THR A 149 -16.61 0.78 8.26
C THR A 149 -15.67 1.28 7.18
N LEU A 150 -14.62 0.51 6.91
CA LEU A 150 -13.68 0.81 5.84
C LEU A 150 -14.32 0.44 4.49
N GLN A 151 -15.03 1.38 3.88
CA GLN A 151 -15.60 1.19 2.53
C GLN A 151 -15.09 2.23 1.53
N ARG A 152 -14.26 3.19 1.97
CA ARG A 152 -13.75 4.24 1.09
C ARG A 152 -12.49 3.75 0.38
N LEU A 153 -12.45 3.93 -0.94
CA LEU A 153 -11.32 3.56 -1.81
C LEU A 153 -9.98 4.10 -1.27
N GLY A 154 -9.93 5.39 -0.92
CA GLY A 154 -8.72 6.01 -0.38
C GLY A 154 -8.19 5.33 0.89
N VAL A 155 -9.09 4.91 1.80
CA VAL A 155 -8.69 4.21 3.03
C VAL A 155 -8.22 2.79 2.75
N HIS A 156 -8.85 2.10 1.81
CA HIS A 156 -8.38 0.80 1.35
C HIS A 156 -6.98 0.89 0.77
N LEU A 157 -6.66 1.94 0.01
CA LEU A 157 -5.33 2.15 -0.55
C LEU A 157 -4.29 2.43 0.53
N ILE A 158 -4.61 3.23 1.54
CA ILE A 158 -3.75 3.45 2.70
C ILE A 158 -3.43 2.11 3.39
N ILE A 159 -4.46 1.35 3.78
CA ILE A 159 -4.26 0.07 4.48
C ILE A 159 -3.50 -0.93 3.61
N ASN A 160 -3.86 -1.12 2.35
CA ASN A 160 -3.13 -2.07 1.49
C ASN A 160 -1.68 -1.62 1.23
N GLY A 161 -1.44 -0.30 1.13
CA GLY A 161 -0.08 0.24 1.06
C GLY A 161 0.73 -0.05 2.31
N MET A 162 0.12 0.09 3.49
CA MET A 162 0.72 -0.31 4.76
C MET A 162 0.98 -1.81 4.80
N VAL A 163 0.00 -2.67 4.50
CA VAL A 163 0.20 -4.13 4.48
C VAL A 163 1.33 -4.53 3.53
N TYR A 164 1.46 -3.87 2.38
CA TYR A 164 2.57 -4.10 1.45
C TYR A 164 3.93 -3.71 2.06
N VAL A 165 4.04 -2.52 2.66
CA VAL A 165 5.25 -2.08 3.38
C VAL A 165 5.59 -3.03 4.53
N LEU A 166 4.59 -3.46 5.30
CA LEU A 166 4.77 -4.44 6.36
C LEU A 166 5.38 -5.72 5.78
N GLY A 167 4.79 -6.24 4.70
CA GLY A 167 5.30 -7.42 4.01
C GLY A 167 6.76 -7.29 3.54
N GLU A 168 7.19 -6.11 3.08
CA GLU A 168 8.60 -5.85 2.76
C GLU A 168 9.48 -5.92 4.02
N ARG A 169 9.03 -5.34 5.14
CA ARG A 169 9.79 -5.28 6.40
C ARG A 169 9.94 -6.63 7.08
N ILE A 170 8.86 -7.43 7.10
CA ILE A 170 8.88 -8.78 7.68
C ILE A 170 9.26 -9.86 6.65
N LEU A 171 9.72 -9.47 5.46
CA LEU A 171 10.15 -10.39 4.40
C LEU A 171 9.07 -11.46 4.08
N ALA A 172 7.81 -11.02 3.97
CA ALA A 172 6.64 -11.85 3.69
C ALA A 172 6.16 -11.63 2.25
N GLU A 173 6.82 -12.27 1.28
CA GLU A 173 6.52 -12.10 -0.16
C GLU A 173 5.09 -12.47 -0.54
N GLY A 174 4.52 -13.50 0.10
CA GLY A 174 3.12 -13.87 -0.12
C GLY A 174 2.15 -12.75 0.28
N LEU A 175 2.41 -12.07 1.40
CA LEU A 175 1.60 -10.95 1.88
C LEU A 175 1.67 -9.77 0.89
N LYS A 176 2.89 -9.44 0.42
CA LYS A 176 3.11 -8.40 -0.60
C LYS A 176 2.33 -8.70 -1.86
N LYS A 177 2.40 -9.93 -2.39
CA LYS A 177 1.67 -10.34 -3.60
C LYS A 177 0.16 -10.19 -3.41
N VAL A 178 -0.39 -10.57 -2.25
CA VAL A 178 -1.82 -10.39 -1.95
C VAL A 178 -2.21 -8.92 -1.89
N ALA A 179 -1.42 -8.07 -1.23
CA ALA A 179 -1.69 -6.62 -1.14
C ALA A 179 -1.65 -5.95 -2.51
N LEU A 180 -0.66 -6.31 -3.34
CA LEU A 180 -0.50 -5.85 -4.71
C LEU A 180 -1.69 -6.22 -5.60
N LYS A 181 -2.16 -7.48 -5.53
CA LYS A 181 -3.38 -7.92 -6.22
C LYS A 181 -4.59 -7.10 -5.80
N LYS A 182 -4.75 -6.83 -4.49
CA LYS A 182 -5.89 -6.04 -3.97
C LYS A 182 -5.86 -4.60 -4.47
N VAL A 183 -4.70 -3.94 -4.47
CA VAL A 183 -4.56 -2.59 -5.03
C VAL A 183 -4.85 -2.59 -6.53
N TYR A 184 -4.33 -3.56 -7.28
CA TYR A 184 -4.61 -3.68 -8.71
C TYR A 184 -6.11 -3.81 -8.99
N ARG A 185 -6.82 -4.63 -8.21
CA ARG A 185 -8.29 -4.78 -8.30
C ARG A 185 -9.01 -3.46 -8.04
N LEU A 186 -8.58 -2.70 -7.03
CA LEU A 186 -9.16 -1.39 -6.70
C LEU A 186 -9.00 -0.41 -7.87
N PHE A 187 -7.80 -0.32 -8.45
CA PHE A 187 -7.53 0.54 -9.61
C PHE A 187 -8.25 0.09 -10.88
N TYR A 188 -8.29 -1.21 -11.14
CA TYR A 188 -9.03 -1.77 -12.27
C TYR A 188 -10.54 -1.48 -12.16
N GLY A 189 -11.13 -1.70 -10.98
CA GLY A 189 -12.54 -1.39 -10.71
C GLY A 189 -12.85 0.10 -10.87
N TYR A 190 -11.95 0.98 -10.45
CA TYR A 190 -12.08 2.43 -10.68
C TYR A 190 -12.15 2.77 -12.18
N HIS A 191 -11.22 2.26 -12.98
CA HIS A 191 -11.21 2.52 -14.42
C HIS A 191 -12.41 1.91 -15.15
N LEU A 192 -12.84 0.72 -14.72
CA LEU A 192 -14.00 0.07 -15.32
C LEU A 192 -15.23 0.94 -15.12
N PHE A 193 -15.40 1.48 -13.91
CA PHE A 193 -16.49 2.38 -13.62
C PHE A 193 -16.43 3.68 -14.41
N GLU A 194 -15.27 4.35 -14.46
CA GLU A 194 -15.10 5.59 -15.24
C GLU A 194 -15.49 5.37 -16.71
N ARG A 195 -15.06 4.24 -17.30
CA ARG A 195 -15.41 3.87 -18.68
C ARG A 195 -16.89 3.58 -18.85
N LEU A 196 -17.53 2.90 -17.89
CA LEU A 196 -18.96 2.60 -17.97
C LEU A 196 -19.83 3.85 -17.77
N ASN A 197 -19.38 4.81 -16.98
CA ASN A 197 -20.07 6.08 -16.76
C ASN A 197 -20.07 6.99 -17.99
N THR A 198 -18.99 7.00 -18.77
CA THR A 198 -18.92 7.83 -19.99
C THR A 198 -19.84 7.31 -21.09
N GLU A 199 -20.28 6.06 -21.04
CA GLU A 199 -21.15 5.46 -22.05
C GLU A 199 -22.66 5.69 -21.81
N ASP A 200 -23.08 6.48 -20.81
CA ASP A 200 -24.49 6.84 -20.50
C ASP A 200 -25.43 5.63 -20.25
N LYS A 201 -24.90 4.41 -20.19
CA LYS A 201 -25.66 3.14 -20.16
C LYS A 201 -25.97 2.61 -18.76
N PHE A 202 -25.56 3.31 -17.69
CA PHE A 202 -25.52 2.73 -16.33
C PHE A 202 -26.11 3.64 -15.23
N SER A 203 -27.28 4.26 -15.46
CA SER A 203 -27.95 5.03 -14.40
C SER A 203 -28.38 4.16 -13.20
N ASP A 204 -28.62 2.86 -13.39
CA ASP A 204 -29.39 2.06 -12.44
C ASP A 204 -28.61 0.92 -11.74
N THR A 205 -27.44 0.50 -12.22
CA THR A 205 -26.96 -0.87 -11.89
C THR A 205 -25.90 -1.01 -10.79
N LEU A 206 -25.27 0.04 -10.25
CA LEU A 206 -24.23 -0.15 -9.22
C LEU A 206 -24.30 0.85 -8.03
N PRO A 207 -25.23 0.65 -7.09
CA PRO A 207 -25.24 1.35 -5.79
C PRO A 207 -23.91 1.18 -5.02
N ARG A 208 -23.26 0.01 -5.12
CA ARG A 208 -21.97 -0.25 -4.47
C ARG A 208 -20.85 0.63 -5.02
N VAL A 209 -20.76 0.79 -6.34
CA VAL A 209 -19.69 1.60 -6.94
C VAL A 209 -19.95 3.10 -6.73
N ARG A 210 -21.21 3.56 -6.74
CA ARG A 210 -21.53 4.93 -6.28
C ARG A 210 -21.10 5.18 -4.85
N MET A 211 -21.25 4.21 -3.94
CA MET A 211 -20.81 4.34 -2.54
C MET A 211 -19.28 4.47 -2.40
N TYR A 212 -18.50 3.75 -3.23
CA TYR A 212 -17.05 3.89 -3.30
C TYR A 212 -16.59 5.26 -3.82
N LEU A 213 -17.44 5.99 -4.55
CA LEU A 213 -17.10 7.22 -5.26
C LEU A 213 -17.77 8.46 -4.71
N ALA A 214 -18.79 8.34 -3.87
CA ALA A 214 -19.30 9.45 -3.05
C ALA A 214 -18.19 10.06 -2.15
N SER A 215 -17.06 9.36 -1.97
CA SER A 215 -15.86 9.93 -1.34
C SER A 215 -15.14 11.02 -2.16
N PHE A 216 -15.51 11.22 -3.44
CA PHE A 216 -14.95 12.26 -4.31
C PHE A 216 -15.65 13.61 -4.14
N GLU A 217 -16.82 13.64 -3.48
CA GLU A 217 -17.58 14.88 -3.23
C GLU A 217 -16.91 15.82 -2.20
N TYR A 218 -15.87 15.35 -1.51
CA TYR A 218 -14.99 16.18 -0.70
C TYR A 218 -13.58 16.22 -1.31
N PRO A 219 -13.30 17.17 -2.23
CA PRO A 219 -12.06 17.24 -2.99
C PRO A 219 -10.79 17.17 -2.13
N SER A 220 -10.83 17.76 -0.94
CA SER A 220 -9.71 17.74 0.02
C SER A 220 -9.40 16.34 0.55
N ARG A 221 -10.41 15.49 0.78
CA ARG A 221 -10.22 14.14 1.32
C ARG A 221 -9.70 13.15 0.29
N TRP A 222 -10.01 13.36 -0.98
CA TRP A 222 -9.43 12.58 -2.07
C TRP A 222 -7.91 12.77 -2.06
N ALA A 223 -7.43 13.98 -2.31
CA ALA A 223 -6.01 14.27 -2.45
C ALA A 223 -5.22 13.85 -1.20
N VAL A 224 -5.76 14.08 0.00
CA VAL A 224 -5.12 13.69 1.27
C VAL A 224 -4.91 12.18 1.39
N ASN A 225 -5.94 11.36 1.12
CA ASN A 225 -5.80 9.90 1.29
C ASN A 225 -4.84 9.28 0.28
N TYR A 226 -4.91 9.73 -0.98
CA TYR A 226 -4.01 9.23 -2.02
C TYR A 226 -2.58 9.71 -1.81
N ARG A 227 -2.39 10.98 -1.42
CA ARG A 227 -1.08 11.50 -1.03
C ARG A 227 -0.50 10.69 0.13
N LEU A 228 -1.30 10.38 1.14
CA LEU A 228 -0.87 9.57 2.27
C LEU A 228 -0.47 8.14 1.84
N ALA A 229 -1.25 7.49 0.97
CA ALA A 229 -0.91 6.17 0.44
C ALA A 229 0.39 6.20 -0.39
N ILE A 230 0.60 7.23 -1.21
CA ILE A 230 1.85 7.46 -1.95
C ILE A 230 3.00 7.65 -0.96
N ASP A 231 2.82 8.49 0.06
CA ASP A 231 3.85 8.78 1.06
C ASP A 231 4.30 7.50 1.79
N ILE A 232 3.34 6.69 2.23
CA ILE A 232 3.57 5.38 2.84
C ILE A 232 4.43 4.50 1.94
N LEU A 233 4.08 4.41 0.66
CA LEU A 233 4.79 3.53 -0.27
C LEU A 233 6.18 4.06 -0.60
N PHE A 234 6.29 5.33 -0.99
CA PHE A 234 7.54 5.90 -1.50
C PHE A 234 8.57 6.19 -0.40
N LYS A 235 8.14 6.46 0.84
CA LYS A 235 9.08 6.61 1.97
C LYS A 235 9.52 5.28 2.57
N HIS A 236 8.65 4.26 2.59
CA HIS A 236 8.90 3.06 3.40
C HIS A 236 9.24 1.79 2.61
N THR A 237 9.19 1.83 1.28
CA THR A 237 9.79 0.79 0.42
C THR A 237 11.14 1.27 -0.13
N PRO A 238 12.10 0.39 -0.41
CA PRO A 238 13.37 0.81 -1.01
C PRO A 238 13.19 1.14 -2.50
N ARG A 239 13.88 2.20 -2.97
CA ARG A 239 14.02 2.44 -4.41
C ARG A 239 14.84 1.31 -5.02
N LYS A 240 14.20 0.47 -5.83
CA LYS A 240 14.88 -0.57 -6.62
C LYS A 240 15.24 0.02 -7.97
N CYS A 241 16.40 0.70 -8.02
CA CYS A 241 16.95 1.16 -9.29
C CYS A 241 17.12 -0.03 -10.23
N GLY A 242 16.64 0.10 -11.48
CA GLY A 242 17.03 -0.81 -12.53
C GLY A 242 18.54 -0.73 -12.77
N PRO A 243 19.13 -1.71 -13.49
CA PRO A 243 20.45 -1.47 -14.08
C PRO A 243 20.40 -0.16 -14.87
N ALA A 244 21.52 0.57 -14.90
CA ALA A 244 21.64 1.75 -15.76
C ALA A 244 21.13 1.36 -17.16
N TRP A 245 20.20 2.13 -17.70
CA TRP A 245 19.72 1.85 -19.05
C TRP A 245 20.87 2.07 -19.99
N GLU A 246 21.36 0.97 -20.50
CA GLU A 246 22.08 0.96 -21.75
C GLU A 246 20.99 0.90 -22.81
N PRO A 247 20.91 1.90 -23.72
CA PRO A 247 20.07 1.77 -24.89
C PRO A 247 20.37 0.41 -25.51
N PRO A 248 19.36 -0.41 -25.82
CA PRO A 248 19.62 -1.67 -26.48
C PRO A 248 20.49 -1.37 -27.70
N THR A 249 21.69 -1.97 -27.74
CA THR A 249 22.59 -1.77 -28.87
C THR A 249 21.79 -2.13 -30.11
N PRO A 250 21.61 -1.21 -31.07
CA PRO A 250 20.80 -1.50 -32.24
C PRO A 250 21.44 -2.67 -32.98
N THR A 251 20.88 -3.86 -32.82
CA THR A 251 21.19 -5.00 -33.66
C THR A 251 20.49 -4.79 -35.00
N GLU A 252 21.10 -5.24 -36.10
CA GLU A 252 20.53 -5.06 -37.45
C GLU A 252 19.09 -5.62 -37.56
N ASP A 253 18.75 -6.63 -36.76
CA ASP A 253 17.40 -7.20 -36.67
C ASP A 253 16.36 -6.29 -35.98
N ASN A 254 16.79 -5.37 -35.10
CA ASN A 254 15.90 -4.42 -34.40
C ASN A 254 15.60 -3.14 -35.21
N LEU A 255 16.31 -2.92 -36.33
CA LEU A 255 16.09 -1.76 -37.22
C LEU A 255 14.93 -1.95 -38.19
N VAL A 256 14.39 -3.18 -38.29
CA VAL A 256 13.19 -3.51 -39.06
C VAL A 256 11.99 -3.73 -38.12
N ALA A 257 11.91 -2.96 -37.03
CA ALA A 257 10.66 -2.86 -36.29
C ALA A 257 9.60 -2.33 -37.27
N LYS A 258 8.59 -3.16 -37.57
CA LYS A 258 7.48 -2.75 -38.43
C LYS A 258 6.91 -1.43 -37.87
N PRO A 259 6.51 -0.46 -38.72
CA PRO A 259 5.97 0.82 -38.28
C PRO A 259 4.83 0.73 -37.25
N ASP A 260 4.20 -0.44 -37.17
CA ASP A 260 3.04 -0.76 -36.34
C ASP A 260 3.38 -1.56 -35.06
N GLU A 261 4.59 -2.13 -34.94
CA GLU A 261 5.07 -2.82 -33.74
C GLU A 261 5.74 -1.83 -32.77
N LYS A 262 4.96 -0.87 -32.28
CA LYS A 262 5.39 0.15 -31.29
C LYS A 262 5.19 -0.17 -29.79
N PRO A 263 4.65 -1.31 -29.31
CA PRO A 263 4.38 -1.46 -27.88
C PRO A 263 5.64 -1.76 -27.03
N PHE A 264 6.61 -2.50 -27.57
CA PHE A 264 7.76 -3.02 -26.80
C PHE A 264 8.74 -1.93 -26.33
N PHE A 265 8.88 -0.85 -27.10
CA PHE A 265 9.71 0.29 -26.72
C PHE A 265 9.13 1.05 -25.51
N THR A 266 7.84 0.93 -25.26
CA THR A 266 7.17 1.68 -24.18
C THR A 266 7.31 0.99 -22.82
N SER A 267 7.23 -0.35 -22.75
CA SER A 267 7.34 -1.07 -21.46
C SER A 267 8.77 -1.06 -20.91
N ILE A 268 9.78 -1.25 -21.77
CA ILE A 268 11.20 -1.18 -21.37
C ILE A 268 11.56 0.22 -20.89
N ALA A 269 11.13 1.26 -21.61
CA ALA A 269 11.36 2.64 -21.20
C ALA A 269 10.67 2.97 -19.86
N ARG A 270 9.42 2.51 -19.65
CA ARG A 270 8.72 2.64 -18.36
C ARG A 270 9.46 1.95 -17.23
N ALA A 271 9.86 0.69 -17.41
CA ALA A 271 10.57 -0.08 -16.40
C ALA A 271 11.92 0.54 -16.04
N PHE A 272 12.55 1.25 -16.98
CA PHE A 272 13.77 2.00 -16.68
C PHE A 272 13.51 3.18 -15.76
N TRP A 273 12.55 4.04 -16.09
CA TRP A 273 12.28 5.27 -15.32
C TRP A 273 11.56 5.01 -13.99
N ALA A 274 10.58 4.11 -13.99
CA ALA A 274 9.80 3.79 -12.81
C ALA A 274 10.48 2.73 -11.92
N GLY A 275 11.56 2.10 -12.40
CA GLY A 275 12.28 1.08 -11.65
C GLY A 275 11.49 -0.24 -11.51
N LYS A 276 11.88 -1.04 -10.51
CA LYS A 276 11.41 -2.43 -10.36
C LYS A 276 10.49 -2.67 -9.16
N GLU A 277 10.01 -1.63 -8.50
CA GLU A 277 9.14 -1.77 -7.33
C GLU A 277 7.68 -1.88 -7.79
N PRO A 278 7.04 -3.07 -7.68
CA PRO A 278 5.75 -3.31 -8.31
C PRO A 278 4.61 -2.40 -7.85
N MET A 279 4.55 -2.09 -6.56
CA MET A 279 3.46 -1.28 -6.00
C MET A 279 3.61 0.20 -6.36
N ARG A 280 4.84 0.74 -6.37
CA ARG A 280 5.13 2.09 -6.87
C ARG A 280 4.77 2.23 -8.34
N ASN A 281 5.15 1.26 -9.16
CA ASN A 281 4.82 1.19 -10.58
C ASN A 281 3.30 1.19 -10.80
N LEU A 282 2.59 0.36 -10.01
CA LEU A 282 1.14 0.27 -10.04
C LEU A 282 0.45 1.59 -9.72
N PHE A 283 0.90 2.29 -8.67
CA PHE A 283 0.39 3.62 -8.31
C PHE A 283 0.68 4.65 -9.41
N ALA A 284 1.92 4.74 -9.88
CA ALA A 284 2.31 5.71 -10.91
C ALA A 284 1.53 5.49 -12.23
N ALA A 285 1.35 4.24 -12.64
CA ALA A 285 0.55 3.87 -13.82
C ALA A 285 -0.90 4.31 -13.69
N PHE A 286 -1.53 4.00 -12.56
CA PHE A 286 -2.90 4.40 -12.28
C PHE A 286 -3.05 5.92 -12.34
N PHE A 287 -2.22 6.67 -11.60
CA PHE A 287 -2.30 8.12 -11.58
C PHE A 287 -1.97 8.76 -12.93
N ALA A 288 -1.05 8.19 -13.72
CA ALA A 288 -0.76 8.67 -15.07
C ALA A 288 -2.01 8.55 -15.97
N SER A 289 -2.75 7.45 -15.85
CA SER A 289 -3.92 7.20 -16.68
C SER A 289 -5.12 8.09 -16.34
N ILE A 290 -5.25 8.54 -15.09
CA ILE A 290 -6.26 9.52 -14.66
C ILE A 290 -5.70 10.95 -14.63
N TRP A 291 -4.46 11.15 -15.08
CA TRP A 291 -3.80 12.46 -15.03
C TRP A 291 -4.47 13.44 -15.99
N ASN A 292 -4.83 12.95 -17.18
CA ASN A 292 -5.55 13.72 -18.18
C ASN A 292 -6.89 14.17 -17.62
N LEU A 293 -7.15 15.47 -17.73
CA LEU A 293 -8.43 16.05 -17.36
C LEU A 293 -9.40 15.78 -18.52
N PRO A 294 -10.48 15.00 -18.31
CA PRO A 294 -11.33 14.45 -19.38
C PRO A 294 -12.14 15.49 -20.18
N ARG A 295 -11.82 16.79 -20.11
CA ARG A 295 -12.69 17.88 -20.59
C ARG A 295 -12.04 18.89 -21.52
N ALA A 296 -10.84 18.62 -22.03
CA ALA A 296 -10.29 19.45 -23.10
C ALA A 296 -11.10 19.35 -24.41
N GLU A 297 -11.89 18.29 -24.61
CA GLU A 297 -12.59 18.03 -25.88
C GLU A 297 -13.96 18.74 -25.99
N ASP A 298 -14.67 18.97 -24.88
CA ASP A 298 -16.02 19.58 -24.86
C ASP A 298 -16.04 21.10 -24.60
N GLY A 299 -14.86 21.73 -24.50
CA GLY A 299 -14.72 23.18 -24.27
C GLY A 299 -15.16 23.70 -22.89
N ARG A 300 -15.51 22.81 -21.94
CA ARG A 300 -15.85 23.21 -20.57
C ARG A 300 -14.58 23.53 -19.76
N PRO A 301 -14.59 24.56 -18.90
CA PRO A 301 -13.42 24.88 -18.08
C PRO A 301 -13.10 23.72 -17.14
N VAL A 302 -11.80 23.48 -16.96
CA VAL A 302 -11.30 22.56 -15.94
C VAL A 302 -11.61 23.14 -14.56
N PRO A 303 -12.27 22.37 -13.67
CA PRO A 303 -12.48 22.81 -12.30
C PRO A 303 -11.16 23.07 -11.56
N GLU A 304 -11.04 24.19 -10.85
CA GLU A 304 -9.83 24.57 -10.11
C GLU A 304 -9.40 23.50 -9.09
N ASN A 305 -10.37 22.89 -8.40
CA ASN A 305 -10.12 21.80 -7.46
C ASN A 305 -9.46 20.56 -8.11
N ALA A 306 -9.69 20.31 -9.39
CA ALA A 306 -9.08 19.19 -10.10
C ALA A 306 -7.59 19.44 -10.38
N ILE A 307 -7.22 20.71 -10.61
CA ILE A 307 -5.83 21.16 -10.74
C ILE A 307 -5.16 21.10 -9.36
N GLU A 308 -5.81 21.66 -8.35
CA GLU A 308 -5.30 21.69 -6.99
C GLU A 308 -5.06 20.29 -6.42
N ASN A 309 -5.98 19.34 -6.65
CA ASN A 309 -5.81 17.96 -6.22
C ASN A 309 -4.58 17.28 -6.85
N ARG A 310 -4.30 17.56 -8.12
CA ARG A 310 -3.08 17.04 -8.80
C ARG A 310 -1.83 17.71 -8.26
N ARG A 311 -1.88 19.02 -8.03
CA ARG A 311 -0.79 19.78 -7.41
C ARG A 311 -0.45 19.21 -6.03
N LEU A 312 -1.45 18.98 -5.19
CA LEU A 312 -1.30 18.41 -3.85
C LEU A 312 -0.75 16.98 -3.87
N LEU A 313 -1.08 16.18 -4.89
CA LEU A 313 -0.61 14.80 -5.01
C LEU A 313 0.91 14.73 -5.23
N ILE A 314 1.46 15.66 -6.01
CA ILE A 314 2.89 15.70 -6.36
C ILE A 314 3.69 16.68 -5.50
N ALA A 315 3.02 17.56 -4.76
CA ALA A 315 3.66 18.45 -3.80
C ALA A 315 4.40 17.60 -2.75
N ASP A 316 5.71 17.80 -2.67
CA ASP A 316 6.63 17.11 -1.76
C ASP A 316 6.88 15.62 -2.09
N GLN A 317 6.57 15.18 -3.32
CA GLN A 317 6.75 13.78 -3.76
C GLN A 317 7.55 13.71 -5.08
N PRO A 318 8.83 14.15 -5.10
CA PRO A 318 9.61 14.22 -6.34
C PRO A 318 9.84 12.85 -6.97
N GLU A 319 10.03 11.81 -6.15
CA GLU A 319 10.24 10.44 -6.66
C GLU A 319 8.96 9.87 -7.29
N PHE A 320 7.80 10.09 -6.67
CA PHE A 320 6.52 9.72 -7.29
C PHE A 320 6.29 10.46 -8.61
N MET A 321 6.62 11.76 -8.66
CA MET A 321 6.53 12.55 -9.89
C MET A 321 7.43 11.98 -11.00
N GLU A 322 8.64 11.52 -10.68
CA GLU A 322 9.54 10.85 -11.64
C GLU A 322 8.88 9.60 -12.23
N HIS A 323 8.29 8.74 -11.39
CA HIS A 323 7.60 7.53 -11.86
C HIS A 323 6.37 7.88 -12.70
N LEU A 324 5.56 8.83 -12.24
CA LEU A 324 4.37 9.33 -12.93
C LEU A 324 4.73 9.84 -14.34
N LEU A 325 5.78 10.66 -14.45
CA LEU A 325 6.28 11.16 -15.74
C LEU A 325 6.75 10.03 -16.66
N GLY A 326 7.37 8.97 -16.11
CA GLY A 326 7.74 7.79 -16.89
C GLY A 326 6.54 7.14 -17.59
N TYR A 327 5.40 7.03 -16.89
CA TYR A 327 4.17 6.51 -17.50
C TYR A 327 3.50 7.50 -18.45
N LEU A 328 3.53 8.80 -18.17
CA LEU A 328 2.94 9.84 -19.04
C LEU A 328 3.67 9.97 -20.38
N THR A 329 5.00 9.96 -20.35
CA THR A 329 5.84 10.13 -21.54
C THR A 329 5.79 8.92 -22.46
N ALA A 330 5.87 7.70 -21.90
CA ALA A 330 5.86 6.46 -22.68
C ALA A 330 4.55 6.23 -23.44
N ALA A 331 3.43 6.79 -22.97
CA ALA A 331 2.11 6.56 -23.54
C ALA A 331 1.66 7.64 -24.53
N ARG A 332 2.51 8.60 -24.90
CA ARG A 332 2.15 9.73 -25.79
C ARG A 332 0.84 10.43 -25.37
N GLY A 333 0.60 10.52 -24.07
CA GLY A 333 -0.61 11.14 -23.52
C GLY A 333 -1.88 10.27 -23.56
N LYS A 334 -1.83 9.00 -23.97
CA LYS A 334 -2.98 8.06 -23.94
C LYS A 334 -2.62 6.75 -23.24
N CYS A 335 -2.26 6.82 -21.96
CA CYS A 335 -2.05 5.63 -21.13
C CYS A 335 -3.39 5.21 -20.54
N HIS A 336 -4.00 4.14 -21.02
CA HIS A 336 -5.10 3.50 -20.29
C HIS A 336 -4.50 2.45 -19.37
N PHE A 337 -4.81 2.55 -18.08
CA PHE A 337 -4.32 1.60 -17.07
C PHE A 337 -4.63 0.14 -17.42
N MET A 338 -5.80 -0.11 -18.01
CA MET A 338 -6.25 -1.45 -18.42
C MET A 338 -5.48 -2.03 -19.61
N ASP A 339 -4.81 -1.19 -20.39
CA ASP A 339 -4.05 -1.61 -21.57
C ASP A 339 -2.59 -1.96 -21.19
N LEU A 340 -2.19 -1.68 -19.94
CA LEU A 340 -0.86 -2.00 -19.45
C LEU A 340 -0.76 -3.49 -19.12
N PRO A 341 0.33 -4.19 -19.55
CA PRO A 341 0.56 -5.58 -19.18
C PRO A 341 0.64 -5.73 -17.66
N ILE A 342 -0.17 -6.64 -17.09
CA ILE A 342 -0.21 -6.86 -15.64
C ILE A 342 1.16 -7.29 -15.06
N THR A 343 1.99 -7.91 -15.90
CA THR A 343 3.35 -8.33 -15.57
C THR A 343 4.30 -7.16 -15.30
N GLU A 344 3.99 -5.94 -15.78
CA GLU A 344 4.74 -4.72 -15.41
C GLU A 344 4.61 -4.39 -13.92
N PHE A 345 3.54 -4.87 -13.28
CA PHE A 345 3.28 -4.71 -11.86
C PHE A 345 3.66 -5.96 -11.06
N GLY A 346 4.53 -6.84 -11.57
CA GLY A 346 4.98 -8.04 -10.84
C GLY A 346 3.86 -9.06 -10.55
N LEU A 347 2.76 -9.01 -11.31
CA LEU A 347 1.66 -9.96 -11.21
C LEU A 347 1.68 -10.93 -12.39
N GLU A 348 1.13 -12.12 -12.20
CA GLU A 348 1.05 -13.15 -13.25
C GLU A 348 -0.23 -13.01 -14.08
N LEU A 349 -0.27 -13.56 -15.29
CA LEU A 349 -1.47 -13.53 -16.14
C LEU A 349 -2.67 -14.23 -15.50
N SER A 350 -2.41 -15.34 -14.79
CA SER A 350 -3.39 -16.05 -13.96
C SER A 350 -4.05 -15.14 -12.92
N ASP A 351 -3.29 -14.18 -12.38
CA ASP A 351 -3.79 -13.19 -11.44
C ASP A 351 -4.75 -12.20 -12.11
N GLY A 352 -4.53 -11.90 -13.39
CA GLY A 352 -5.38 -11.01 -14.20
C GLY A 352 -6.75 -11.63 -14.50
N ASP A 353 -6.81 -12.93 -14.76
CA ASP A 353 -8.09 -13.61 -15.02
C ASP A 353 -8.94 -13.72 -13.75
N GLU A 354 -8.31 -13.92 -12.58
CA GLU A 354 -8.99 -13.79 -11.29
C GLU A 354 -9.56 -12.39 -11.07
N VAL A 355 -8.84 -11.34 -11.49
CA VAL A 355 -9.30 -9.96 -11.31
C VAL A 355 -10.53 -9.67 -12.17
N LYS A 356 -10.56 -10.15 -13.42
CA LYS A 356 -11.66 -9.91 -14.36
C LYS A 356 -12.94 -10.65 -14.01
N THR A 357 -12.83 -11.79 -13.33
CA THR A 357 -13.96 -12.69 -13.03
C THR A 357 -14.60 -12.42 -11.66
N MET A 358 -13.97 -11.61 -10.80
CA MET A 358 -14.54 -11.30 -9.50
C MET A 358 -15.69 -10.29 -9.60
N PRO A 359 -16.81 -10.51 -8.88
CA PRO A 359 -17.87 -9.53 -8.78
C PRO A 359 -17.34 -8.27 -8.11
N VAL A 360 -17.39 -7.14 -8.83
CA VAL A 360 -17.01 -5.80 -8.35
C VAL A 360 -17.95 -5.32 -7.25
#